data_AF-A0A2V2G4D0-F1
#
_entry.id   AF-A0A2V2G4D0-F1
#
_cell.length_a   1.000
_cell.length_b   1.000
_cell.length_c   1.000
_cell.angle_alpha   90.00
_cell.angle_beta   90.00
_cell.angle_gamma   90.00
#
_symmetry.space_group_name_H-M   'P 1'
#
loop_
_entity.id
_entity.type
_entity.pdbx_description
1 polymer ?
#
loop_
_entity_poly.entity_id
_entity_poly.type
_entity_poly.pdbx_seq_one_letter_code
_entity_poly.pdbx_strand_id
1 'polypeptide(L)'
;MLIGSGKGKPMKKTTILIYMDISDPKKGLREATQEEWSTILQSNKGLPMCGRRCFIEDSFEDCGVIDRMFIEVQYEQYLDWNRENKLSKRHSEGKSQFQHLSLDYDSEYGAIADTISDICNFENEFLAEENIKDYIAALSAWKPWGVEYLKLYLEYGRTFCTKVMVDRYGVTRRCIANRKKEFEKFTEEFFLERRSH
;
A
#
# COMPACT_ATOMS: atom_id res chain seq x y z
N MET A 1 -20.53 42.66 -24.96
CA MET A 1 -21.48 41.67 -24.39
C MET A 1 -20.70 40.37 -24.26
N LEU A 2 -20.13 40.09 -23.09
CA LEU A 2 -19.47 38.83 -22.79
C LEU A 2 -19.99 38.34 -21.45
N ILE A 3 -20.64 37.19 -21.52
CA ILE A 3 -21.51 36.60 -20.53
C ILE A 3 -20.64 35.98 -19.44
N GLY A 4 -20.91 36.34 -18.19
CA GLY A 4 -20.26 35.74 -17.04
C GLY A 4 -20.59 34.25 -16.96
N SER A 5 -19.58 33.39 -17.11
CA SER A 5 -19.69 31.99 -16.73
C SER A 5 -19.42 31.89 -15.23
N GLY A 6 -20.45 32.19 -14.44
CA GLY A 6 -20.48 31.79 -13.05
C GLY A 6 -20.52 30.27 -13.02
N LYS A 7 -19.38 29.61 -12.76
CA LYS A 7 -19.38 28.19 -12.39
C LYS A 7 -20.13 28.08 -11.07
N GLY A 8 -21.42 27.82 -11.16
CA GLY A 8 -22.26 27.50 -10.02
C GLY A 8 -21.61 26.35 -9.26
N LYS A 9 -21.44 26.53 -7.95
CA LYS A 9 -20.97 25.47 -7.05
C LYS A 9 -21.85 24.23 -7.30
N PRO A 10 -21.28 23.05 -7.62
CA PRO A 10 -22.08 21.87 -7.88
C PRO A 10 -22.93 21.58 -6.65
N MET A 11 -24.24 21.48 -6.85
CA MET A 11 -25.15 21.08 -5.78
C MET A 11 -24.80 19.65 -5.39
N LYS A 12 -24.71 19.40 -4.08
CA LYS A 12 -24.40 18.09 -3.54
C LYS A 12 -25.69 17.49 -2.99
N LYS A 13 -26.12 16.39 -3.57
CA LYS A 13 -27.22 15.58 -3.04
C LYS A 13 -26.62 14.40 -2.29
N THR A 14 -27.32 13.96 -1.24
CA THR A 14 -26.97 12.75 -0.50
C THR A 14 -28.20 11.85 -0.45
N THR A 15 -28.13 10.69 -1.07
CA THR A 15 -29.17 9.66 -1.02
C THR A 15 -28.69 8.49 -0.16
N ILE A 16 -29.56 7.96 0.69
CA ILE A 16 -29.21 6.90 1.64
C ILE A 16 -30.13 5.72 1.36
N LEU A 17 -29.57 4.59 0.95
CA LEU A 17 -30.32 3.37 0.65
C LEU A 17 -30.10 2.33 1.75
N ILE A 18 -31.20 1.89 2.36
CA ILE A 18 -31.20 0.88 3.42
C ILE A 18 -32.03 -0.34 3.00
N TYR A 19 -31.69 -1.52 3.53
CA TYR A 19 -32.50 -2.71 3.36
C TYR A 19 -33.90 -2.51 3.97
N MET A 20 -34.93 -2.93 3.24
CA MET A 20 -36.29 -2.98 3.77
C MET A 20 -36.40 -3.99 4.92
N ASP A 21 -35.66 -5.09 4.81
CA ASP A 21 -35.52 -6.13 5.83
C ASP A 21 -34.06 -6.55 5.94
N ILE A 22 -33.48 -6.38 7.13
CA ILE A 22 -32.08 -6.73 7.40
C ILE A 22 -31.85 -8.24 7.25
N SER A 23 -32.88 -9.06 7.51
CA SER A 23 -32.80 -10.51 7.46
C SER A 23 -33.03 -11.08 6.06
N ASP A 24 -33.59 -10.28 5.14
CA ASP A 24 -33.82 -10.68 3.76
C ASP A 24 -33.44 -9.57 2.77
N PRO A 25 -32.15 -9.48 2.42
CA PRO A 25 -31.62 -8.50 1.47
C PRO A 25 -32.27 -8.57 0.08
N LYS A 26 -32.92 -9.69 -0.27
CA LYS A 26 -33.62 -9.87 -1.56
C LYS A 26 -34.91 -9.06 -1.64
N LYS A 27 -35.45 -8.58 -0.51
CA LYS A 27 -36.59 -7.66 -0.49
C LYS A 27 -36.25 -6.26 -1.00
N GLY A 28 -34.97 -5.98 -1.23
CA GLY A 28 -34.50 -4.77 -1.87
C GLY A 28 -34.17 -3.63 -0.93
N LEU A 29 -33.78 -2.52 -1.53
CA LEU A 29 -33.36 -1.29 -0.85
C LEU A 29 -34.45 -0.23 -0.95
N ARG A 30 -34.54 0.63 0.06
CA ARG A 30 -35.38 1.84 0.05
C ARG A 30 -34.58 3.05 0.46
N GLU A 31 -35.02 4.23 0.02
CA GLU A 31 -34.46 5.48 0.52
C GLU A 31 -34.82 5.67 2.00
N ALA A 32 -33.80 5.98 2.80
CA ALA A 32 -33.91 6.27 4.22
C ALA A 32 -34.09 7.78 4.43
N THR A 33 -34.84 8.14 5.45
CA THR A 33 -34.86 9.53 5.91
C THR A 33 -33.58 9.83 6.72
N GLN A 34 -33.27 11.12 6.87
CA GLN A 34 -32.12 11.56 7.68
C GLN A 34 -32.23 11.11 9.15
N GLU A 35 -33.45 11.03 9.67
CA GLU A 35 -33.72 10.57 11.04
C GLU A 35 -33.45 9.08 11.19
N GLU A 36 -33.89 8.25 10.24
CA GLU A 36 -33.61 6.82 10.20
C GLU A 36 -32.10 6.57 10.11
N TRP A 37 -31.41 7.32 9.25
CA TRP A 37 -29.96 7.26 9.12
C TRP A 37 -29.23 7.59 10.42
N SER A 38 -29.64 8.68 11.08
CA SER A 38 -29.04 9.08 12.36
C SER A 38 -29.24 8.02 13.45
N THR A 39 -30.41 7.39 13.47
CA THR A 39 -30.75 6.30 14.41
C THR A 39 -29.89 5.07 14.15
N ILE A 40 -29.68 4.71 12.88
CA ILE A 40 -28.80 3.60 12.49
C ILE A 40 -27.36 3.88 12.94
N LEU A 41 -26.83 5.07 12.64
CA LEU A 41 -25.47 5.44 13.05
C LEU A 41 -25.32 5.44 14.57
N GLN A 42 -26.34 5.88 15.30
CA GLN A 42 -26.33 5.85 16.76
C GLN A 42 -26.37 4.42 17.30
N SER A 43 -27.16 3.52 16.70
CA SER A 43 -27.21 2.10 17.07
C SER A 43 -25.90 1.36 16.76
N ASN A 44 -25.19 1.79 15.71
CA ASN A 44 -23.88 1.26 15.35
C ASN A 44 -22.78 1.65 16.37
N LYS A 45 -22.96 2.73 17.14
CA LYS A 45 -21.99 3.16 18.17
C LYS A 45 -21.94 2.14 19.30
N GLY A 46 -20.78 1.50 19.47
CA GLY A 46 -20.53 0.53 20.53
C GLY A 46 -20.58 -0.94 20.09
N LEU A 47 -21.07 -1.23 18.88
CA LEU A 47 -21.05 -2.59 18.32
C LEU A 47 -19.71 -2.90 17.64
N PRO A 48 -19.24 -4.16 17.63
CA PRO A 48 -18.14 -4.59 16.76
C PRO A 48 -18.57 -4.53 15.28
N MET A 49 -17.63 -4.38 14.35
CA MET A 49 -17.94 -4.19 12.92
C MET A 49 -18.85 -5.26 12.31
N CYS A 50 -18.72 -6.52 12.73
CA CYS A 50 -19.58 -7.62 12.27
C CYS A 50 -21.05 -7.51 12.71
N GLY A 51 -21.34 -6.72 13.75
CA GLY A 51 -22.70 -6.46 14.24
C GLY A 51 -23.27 -5.11 13.80
N ARG A 52 -22.54 -4.34 12.99
CA ARG A 52 -22.98 -3.04 12.49
C ARG A 52 -23.66 -3.18 11.15
N ARG A 53 -24.66 -2.32 10.91
CA ARG A 53 -25.15 -2.07 9.55
C ARG A 53 -24.06 -1.39 8.75
N CYS A 54 -23.68 -1.97 7.63
CA CYS A 54 -22.53 -1.58 6.83
C CYS A 54 -22.97 -0.87 5.55
N PHE A 55 -22.24 0.18 5.17
CA PHE A 55 -22.59 1.04 4.04
C PHE A 55 -21.37 1.27 3.16
N ILE A 56 -21.56 1.17 1.84
CA ILE A 56 -20.57 1.60 0.85
C ILE A 56 -20.95 2.98 0.32
N GLU A 57 -19.94 3.78 -0.02
CA GLU A 57 -20.12 5.08 -0.66
C GLU A 57 -19.97 4.92 -2.17
N ASP A 58 -20.94 5.43 -2.91
CA ASP A 58 -20.90 5.59 -4.35
C ASP A 58 -21.18 7.06 -4.72
N SER A 59 -20.62 7.55 -5.82
CA SER A 59 -20.85 8.92 -6.27
C SER A 59 -20.87 9.00 -7.78
N PHE A 60 -21.92 9.61 -8.32
CA PHE A 60 -22.06 9.86 -9.75
C PHE A 60 -22.45 11.31 -10.01
N GLU A 61 -22.08 11.81 -11.19
CA GLU A 61 -22.45 13.14 -11.65
C GLU A 61 -23.67 13.01 -12.57
N ASP A 62 -24.76 13.70 -12.21
CA ASP A 62 -25.96 13.81 -13.03
C ASP A 62 -26.24 15.29 -13.31
N CYS A 63 -26.12 15.68 -14.58
CA CYS A 63 -26.35 17.06 -15.06
C CYS A 63 -25.68 18.17 -14.21
N GLY A 64 -24.44 17.96 -13.74
CA GLY A 64 -23.69 18.93 -12.93
C GLY A 64 -24.03 18.94 -11.44
N VAL A 65 -24.87 18.01 -10.99
CA VAL A 65 -25.13 17.69 -9.58
C VAL A 65 -24.37 16.43 -9.23
N ILE A 66 -23.55 16.49 -8.18
CA ILE A 66 -22.88 15.29 -7.65
C ILE A 66 -23.82 14.70 -6.60
N ASP A 67 -24.37 13.52 -6.90
CA ASP A 67 -25.14 12.76 -5.92
C ASP A 67 -24.22 11.75 -5.25
N ARG A 68 -24.16 11.80 -3.92
CA ARG A 68 -23.42 10.85 -3.09
C ARG A 68 -24.39 9.88 -2.46
N MET A 69 -24.24 8.61 -2.81
CA MET A 69 -25.09 7.54 -2.31
C MET A 69 -24.38 6.74 -1.23
N PHE A 70 -25.09 6.51 -0.12
CA PHE A 70 -24.69 5.53 0.89
C PHE A 70 -25.59 4.30 0.74
N ILE A 71 -25.02 3.18 0.31
CA ILE A 71 -25.77 1.97 -0.01
C ILE A 71 -25.50 0.93 1.06
N GLU A 72 -26.54 0.45 1.74
CA GLU A 72 -26.42 -0.64 2.68
C GLU A 72 -26.04 -1.94 2.00
N VAL A 73 -25.04 -2.62 2.56
CA VAL A 73 -24.54 -3.89 2.05
C VAL A 73 -24.31 -4.87 3.19
N GLN A 74 -24.19 -6.14 2.83
CA GLN A 74 -23.77 -7.16 3.77
C GLN A 74 -22.33 -6.92 4.24
N TYR A 75 -22.02 -7.41 5.44
CA TYR A 75 -20.72 -7.24 6.06
C TYR A 75 -19.56 -7.73 5.17
N GLU A 76 -19.73 -8.85 4.49
CA GLU A 76 -18.73 -9.42 3.58
C GLU A 76 -18.42 -8.47 2.41
N GLN A 77 -19.46 -7.94 1.76
CA GLN A 77 -19.34 -6.98 0.66
C GLN A 77 -18.67 -5.68 1.11
N TYR A 78 -19.00 -5.21 2.32
CA TYR A 78 -18.34 -4.05 2.91
C TYR A 78 -16.85 -4.28 3.14
N LEU A 79 -16.44 -5.49 3.58
CA LEU A 79 -15.03 -5.80 3.79
C LEU A 79 -14.23 -5.73 2.49
N ASP A 80 -14.78 -6.27 1.41
CA ASP A 80 -14.14 -6.24 0.10
C ASP A 80 -14.03 -4.82 -0.44
N TRP A 81 -15.14 -4.06 -0.42
CA TRP A 81 -15.12 -2.64 -0.80
C TRP A 81 -14.14 -1.82 0.04
N ASN A 82 -14.11 -2.02 1.37
CA ASN A 82 -13.21 -1.29 2.26
C ASN A 82 -11.73 -1.64 2.00
N ARG A 83 -11.43 -2.87 1.57
CA ARG A 83 -10.08 -3.29 1.18
C ARG A 83 -9.63 -2.54 -0.08
N GLU A 84 -10.47 -2.51 -1.10
CA GLU A 84 -10.20 -1.81 -2.36
C GLU A 84 -10.10 -0.29 -2.16
N ASN A 85 -11.04 0.28 -1.40
CA ASN A 85 -11.09 1.73 -1.20
C ASN A 85 -9.94 2.24 -0.31
N LYS A 86 -9.43 1.43 0.63
CA LYS A 86 -8.20 1.76 1.38
C LYS A 86 -6.96 1.83 0.48
N LEU A 87 -6.87 0.97 -0.53
CA LEU A 87 -5.78 1.01 -1.51
C LEU A 87 -5.91 2.27 -2.37
N SER A 88 -7.10 2.55 -2.89
CA SER A 88 -7.38 3.73 -3.70
C SER A 88 -7.12 5.05 -2.95
N LYS A 89 -7.52 5.14 -1.67
CA LYS A 89 -7.23 6.31 -0.82
C LYS A 89 -5.73 6.51 -0.60
N ARG A 90 -4.98 5.45 -0.28
CA ARG A 90 -3.50 5.52 -0.16
C ARG A 90 -2.84 5.97 -1.46
N HIS A 91 -3.29 5.44 -2.60
CA HIS A 91 -2.80 5.86 -3.91
C HIS A 91 -3.16 7.32 -4.23
N SER A 92 -4.36 7.79 -3.87
CA SER A 92 -4.80 9.17 -4.11
C SER A 92 -4.12 10.18 -3.19
N GLU A 93 -3.95 9.85 -1.91
CA GLU A 93 -3.21 10.67 -0.94
C GLU A 93 -1.74 10.81 -1.33
N GLY A 94 -1.15 9.76 -1.92
CA GLY A 94 0.17 9.83 -2.55
C GLY A 94 0.15 10.70 -3.81
N LYS A 95 -0.79 10.48 -4.74
CA LYS A 95 -0.91 11.26 -5.98
C LYS A 95 -1.13 12.75 -5.75
N SER A 96 -1.86 13.15 -4.71
CA SER A 96 -2.04 14.57 -4.37
C SER A 96 -0.73 15.28 -4.01
N GLN A 97 0.33 14.54 -3.67
CA GLN A 97 1.63 15.10 -3.31
C GLN A 97 2.55 15.30 -4.53
N PHE A 98 2.17 14.78 -5.69
CA PHE A 98 3.01 14.80 -6.88
C PHE A 98 2.28 15.47 -8.04
N GLN A 99 2.89 16.51 -8.60
CA GLN A 99 2.42 17.13 -9.83
C GLN A 99 2.89 16.28 -11.02
N HIS A 100 1.97 15.92 -11.92
CA HIS A 100 2.33 15.32 -13.20
C HIS A 100 2.79 16.43 -14.16
N LEU A 101 4.02 16.33 -14.66
CA LEU A 101 4.58 17.20 -15.70
C LEU A 101 4.78 16.40 -16.99
N SER A 102 4.62 17.08 -18.14
CA SER A 102 5.00 16.50 -19.43
C SER A 102 6.51 16.36 -19.54
N LEU A 103 7.01 15.38 -20.27
CA LEU A 103 8.45 15.26 -20.56
C LEU A 103 8.96 16.43 -21.41
N ASP A 104 8.08 17.00 -22.24
CA ASP A 104 8.34 18.21 -23.03
C ASP A 104 8.16 19.50 -22.22
N TYR A 105 7.96 19.40 -20.90
CA TYR A 105 7.90 20.58 -20.05
C TYR A 105 9.27 21.26 -20.04
N ASP A 106 9.32 22.45 -20.61
CA ASP A 106 10.53 23.25 -20.70
C ASP A 106 10.79 23.94 -19.35
N SER A 107 11.82 23.46 -18.65
CA SER A 107 12.29 24.04 -17.39
C SER A 107 13.41 25.04 -17.65
N GLU A 108 13.87 25.75 -16.62
CA GLU A 108 15.04 26.64 -16.72
C GLU A 108 16.32 25.91 -17.19
N TYR A 109 16.33 24.57 -17.10
CA TYR A 109 17.43 23.70 -17.52
C TYR A 109 17.16 22.97 -18.86
N GLY A 110 16.10 23.33 -19.58
CA GLY A 110 15.63 22.66 -20.79
C GLY A 110 14.50 21.66 -20.54
N ALA A 111 14.15 20.88 -21.57
CA ALA A 111 13.10 19.87 -21.47
C ALA A 111 13.47 18.79 -20.46
N ILE A 112 12.48 18.33 -19.67
CA ILE A 112 12.68 17.28 -18.67
C ILE A 112 13.26 16.01 -19.32
N ALA A 113 12.83 15.68 -20.54
CA ALA A 113 13.37 14.55 -21.32
C ALA A 113 14.89 14.60 -21.48
N ASP A 114 15.47 15.79 -21.66
CA ASP A 114 16.89 15.99 -21.92
C ASP A 114 17.74 15.98 -20.63
N THR A 115 17.10 16.11 -19.47
CA THR A 115 17.76 16.13 -18.15
C THR A 115 17.66 14.78 -17.42
N ILE A 116 16.73 13.90 -17.81
CA ILE A 116 16.63 12.56 -17.24
C ILE A 116 17.85 11.76 -17.70
N SER A 117 18.83 11.62 -16.79
CA SER A 117 19.95 10.72 -16.97
C SER A 117 19.43 9.30 -17.22
N ASP A 118 20.01 8.63 -18.21
CA ASP A 118 19.70 7.24 -18.55
C ASP A 118 19.84 6.38 -17.27
N ILE A 119 18.73 5.82 -16.80
CA ILE A 119 18.62 5.16 -15.48
C ILE A 119 19.48 3.88 -15.44
N CYS A 120 19.91 3.40 -16.62
CA CYS A 120 20.86 2.32 -16.80
C CYS A 120 22.30 2.81 -16.62
N ASN A 121 22.65 3.20 -15.40
CA ASN A 121 24.03 3.52 -15.07
C ASN A 121 24.84 2.21 -15.02
N PHE A 122 25.41 1.79 -16.15
CA PHE A 122 26.18 0.54 -16.30
C PHE A 122 27.30 0.43 -15.25
N GLU A 123 27.89 1.55 -14.84
CA GLU A 123 28.85 1.62 -13.74
C GLU A 123 28.25 1.15 -12.41
N ASN A 124 27.00 1.50 -12.10
CA ASN A 124 26.32 1.02 -10.89
C ASN A 124 26.04 -0.48 -10.94
N GLU A 125 25.73 -1.02 -12.12
CA GLU A 125 25.53 -2.46 -12.30
C GLU A 125 26.84 -3.23 -12.14
N PHE A 126 27.93 -2.74 -12.74
CA PHE A 126 29.27 -3.29 -12.58
C PHE A 126 29.76 -3.24 -11.13
N LEU A 127 29.59 -2.09 -10.46
CA LEU A 127 29.91 -1.91 -9.04
C LEU A 127 29.05 -2.80 -8.14
N ALA A 128 27.77 -3.05 -8.48
CA ALA A 128 26.93 -3.98 -7.74
C ALA A 128 27.43 -5.43 -7.87
N GLU A 129 27.87 -5.84 -9.05
CA GLU A 129 28.42 -7.18 -9.28
C GLU A 129 29.73 -7.39 -8.50
N GLU A 130 30.63 -6.40 -8.52
CA GLU A 130 31.88 -6.43 -7.76
C GLU A 130 31.62 -6.46 -6.24
N ASN A 131 30.71 -5.62 -5.75
CA ASN A 131 30.33 -5.59 -4.33
C ASN A 131 29.73 -6.91 -3.85
N ILE A 132 28.93 -7.59 -4.67
CA ILE A 132 28.37 -8.91 -4.30
C ILE A 132 29.48 -9.97 -4.21
N LYS A 133 30.46 -9.95 -5.13
CA LYS A 133 31.60 -10.88 -5.09
C LYS A 133 32.44 -10.68 -3.83
N ASP A 134 32.77 -9.43 -3.52
CA ASP A 134 33.49 -9.06 -2.30
C ASP A 134 32.73 -9.46 -1.04
N TYR A 135 31.41 -9.26 -1.04
CA TYR A 135 30.55 -9.63 0.08
C TYR A 135 30.53 -11.14 0.30
N ILE A 136 30.43 -11.94 -0.76
CA ILE A 136 30.51 -13.40 -0.68
C ILE A 136 31.89 -13.85 -0.16
N ALA A 137 32.97 -13.23 -0.62
CA ALA A 137 34.32 -13.53 -0.15
C ALA A 137 34.47 -13.24 1.34
N ALA A 138 34.01 -12.06 1.79
CA ALA A 138 34.04 -11.67 3.20
C ALA A 138 33.19 -12.61 4.09
N LEU A 139 31.99 -12.99 3.63
CA LEU A 139 31.15 -13.97 4.31
C LEU A 139 31.83 -15.34 4.43
N SER A 140 32.50 -15.78 3.37
CA SER A 140 33.20 -17.07 3.34
C SER A 140 34.39 -17.12 4.30
N ALA A 141 35.09 -15.99 4.49
CA ALA A 141 36.19 -15.86 5.44
C ALA A 141 35.69 -15.70 6.89
N TRP A 142 34.52 -15.10 7.09
CA TRP A 142 33.98 -14.81 8.42
C TRP A 142 33.44 -16.05 9.13
N LYS A 143 32.44 -16.74 8.55
CA LYS A 143 31.79 -17.91 9.16
C LYS A 143 31.35 -18.92 8.10
N PRO A 144 31.52 -20.24 8.34
CA PRO A 144 31.12 -21.29 7.39
C PRO A 144 29.64 -21.26 6.98
N TRP A 145 28.76 -20.80 7.89
CA TRP A 145 27.32 -20.69 7.66
C TRP A 145 26.87 -19.33 7.09
N GLY A 146 27.78 -18.36 6.93
CA GLY A 146 27.45 -17.00 6.48
C GLY A 146 26.97 -16.95 5.04
N VAL A 147 27.67 -17.66 4.14
CA VAL A 147 27.31 -17.75 2.71
C VAL A 147 25.96 -18.46 2.53
N GLU A 148 25.67 -19.45 3.38
CA GLU A 148 24.40 -20.16 3.33
C GLU A 148 23.23 -19.28 3.79
N TYR A 149 23.44 -18.43 4.80
CA TYR A 149 22.46 -17.43 5.21
C TYR A 149 22.11 -16.49 4.06
N LEU A 150 23.11 -16.02 3.30
CA LEU A 150 22.87 -15.20 2.10
C LEU A 150 22.00 -15.96 1.08
N LYS A 151 22.34 -17.21 0.76
CA LYS A 151 21.55 -18.04 -0.17
C LYS A 151 20.09 -18.19 0.28
N LEU A 152 19.88 -18.50 1.55
CA LEU A 152 18.54 -18.65 2.11
C LEU A 152 17.75 -17.33 2.12
N TYR A 153 18.42 -16.20 2.36
CA TYR A 153 17.80 -14.88 2.28
C TYR A 153 17.35 -14.55 0.86
N LEU A 154 18.14 -14.90 -0.15
CA LEU A 154 17.78 -14.69 -1.56
C LEU A 154 16.65 -15.62 -2.02
N GLU A 155 16.62 -16.87 -1.54
CA GLU A 155 15.65 -17.87 -1.99
C GLU A 155 14.30 -17.78 -1.27
N TYR A 156 14.30 -17.57 0.05
CA TYR A 156 13.08 -17.63 0.88
C TYR A 156 12.77 -16.32 1.61
N GLY A 157 13.65 -15.33 1.54
CA GLY A 157 13.52 -14.09 2.29
C GLY A 157 13.79 -14.23 3.80
N ARG A 158 13.85 -13.09 4.49
CA ARG A 158 14.24 -12.95 5.90
C ARG A 158 13.43 -13.81 6.88
N THR A 159 12.15 -14.06 6.60
CA THR A 159 11.20 -14.70 7.53
C THR A 159 11.38 -16.20 7.65
N PHE A 160 11.73 -16.90 6.56
CA PHE A 160 11.74 -18.36 6.52
C PHE A 160 13.11 -18.99 6.83
N CYS A 161 14.19 -18.20 6.76
CA CYS A 161 15.57 -18.67 6.97
C CYS A 161 15.77 -19.39 8.30
N THR A 162 15.18 -18.90 9.39
CA THR A 162 15.34 -19.50 10.73
C THR A 162 14.73 -20.89 10.82
N LYS A 163 13.60 -21.15 10.17
CA LYS A 163 12.97 -22.48 10.17
C LYS A 163 13.82 -23.47 9.40
N VAL A 164 14.22 -23.10 8.17
CA VAL A 164 15.03 -23.94 7.29
C VAL A 164 16.38 -24.30 7.94
N MET A 165 17.04 -23.35 8.61
CA MET A 165 18.32 -23.59 9.28
C MET A 165 18.22 -24.50 10.51
N VAL A 166 17.11 -24.41 11.26
CA VAL A 166 16.86 -25.30 12.42
C VAL A 166 16.67 -26.73 11.93
N ASP A 167 15.88 -26.91 10.87
CA ASP A 167 15.59 -28.22 10.29
C ASP A 167 16.86 -28.84 9.66
N ARG A 168 17.74 -28.02 9.06
CA ARG A 168 18.96 -28.49 8.38
C ARG A 168 20.12 -28.84 9.33
N TYR A 169 20.32 -28.06 10.39
CA TYR A 169 21.49 -28.23 11.27
C TYR A 169 21.20 -28.91 12.60
N GLY A 170 19.92 -29.16 12.95
CA GLY A 170 19.55 -29.79 14.22
C GLY A 170 19.94 -28.98 15.47
N VAL A 171 20.29 -27.70 15.32
CA VAL A 171 20.64 -26.80 16.42
C VAL A 171 19.41 -26.13 16.99
N THR A 172 19.51 -25.72 18.26
CA THR A 172 18.41 -25.03 18.95
C THR A 172 18.02 -23.74 18.23
N ARG A 173 16.71 -23.43 18.24
CA ARG A 173 16.17 -22.18 17.66
C ARG A 173 16.89 -20.94 18.14
N ARG A 174 17.34 -20.92 19.41
CA ARG A 174 18.08 -19.81 19.99
C ARG A 174 19.46 -19.62 19.36
N CYS A 175 20.18 -20.70 19.06
CA CYS A 175 21.46 -20.64 18.36
C CYS A 175 21.29 -20.07 16.95
N ILE A 176 20.30 -20.57 16.19
CA ILE A 176 20.01 -20.05 14.84
C ILE A 176 19.57 -18.59 14.88
N ALA A 177 18.74 -18.18 15.84
CA ALA A 177 18.34 -16.78 16.00
C ALA A 177 19.53 -15.87 16.30
N ASN A 178 20.51 -16.32 17.09
CA ASN A 178 21.75 -15.57 17.33
C ASN A 178 22.61 -15.48 16.06
N ARG A 179 22.79 -16.58 15.33
CA ARG A 179 23.51 -16.57 14.04
C ARG A 179 22.89 -15.61 13.03
N LYS A 180 21.54 -15.56 12.98
CA LYS A 180 20.81 -14.61 12.14
C LYS A 180 21.14 -13.16 12.50
N LYS A 181 21.13 -12.83 13.80
CA LYS A 181 21.48 -11.48 14.28
C LYS A 181 22.92 -11.12 13.95
N GLU A 182 23.85 -12.05 14.15
CA GLU A 182 25.26 -11.87 13.79
C GLU A 182 25.42 -11.63 12.29
N PHE A 183 24.70 -12.37 11.44
CA PHE A 183 24.71 -12.20 9.99
C PHE A 183 24.17 -10.84 9.57
N GLU A 184 23.01 -10.43 10.11
CA GLU A 184 22.40 -9.12 9.82
C GLU A 184 23.36 -7.99 10.22
N LYS A 185 23.97 -8.09 11.41
CA LYS A 185 24.96 -7.12 11.88
C LYS A 185 26.19 -7.05 10.98
N PHE A 186 26.75 -8.20 10.59
CA PHE A 186 27.89 -8.25 9.66
C PHE A 186 27.54 -7.61 8.31
N THR A 187 26.34 -7.87 7.80
CA THR A 187 25.84 -7.29 6.55
C THR A 187 25.80 -5.77 6.64
N GLU A 188 25.22 -5.24 7.73
CA GLU A 188 25.12 -3.80 7.97
C GLU A 188 26.50 -3.14 8.06
N GLU A 189 27.42 -3.71 8.85
CA GLU A 189 28.78 -3.19 9.01
C GLU A 189 29.54 -3.18 7.68
N PHE A 190 29.48 -4.28 6.91
CA PHE A 190 30.16 -4.43 5.62
C PHE A 190 29.75 -3.36 4.59
N PHE A 191 28.44 -3.07 4.48
CA PHE A 191 27.95 -2.07 3.54
C PHE A 191 28.06 -0.64 4.08
N LEU A 192 28.07 -0.44 5.40
CA LEU A 192 28.26 0.87 6.00
C LEU A 192 29.69 1.40 5.76
N GLU A 193 30.71 0.54 5.93
CA GLU A 193 32.12 0.89 5.70
C GLU A 193 32.38 1.31 4.24
N ARG A 194 31.74 0.62 3.29
CA ARG A 194 31.89 0.92 1.85
C ARG A 194 31.09 2.13 1.36
N ARG A 195 30.13 2.63 2.14
CA ARG A 195 29.33 3.82 1.80
C ARG A 195 29.98 5.13 2.28
N SER A 196 31.02 5.03 3.10
CA SER A 196 31.79 6.16 3.63
C SER A 196 33.00 6.55 2.79
N HIS A 197 33.24 5.84 1.68
CA HIS A 197 34.25 6.11 0.67
C HIS A 197 33.57 6.48 -0.65
#